data_AF-A0A1Z1M036-F1
#
_entry.id   AF-A0A1Z1M036-F1
#
_cell.length_a   1.000
_cell.length_b   1.000
_cell.length_c   1.000
_cell.angle_alpha   90.00
_cell.angle_beta   90.00
_cell.angle_gamma   90.00
#
_symmetry.space_group_name_H-M   'P 1'
#
loop_
_entity.id
_entity.type
_entity.pdbx_description
1 polymer ?
#
loop_
_entity_poly.entity_id
_entity_poly.type
_entity_poly.pdbx_seq_one_letter_code
_entity_poly.pdbx_strand_id
1 'polypeptide(L)'
;MNTNLLLFYVYLIIIVCFLLFLSYLISLELINLLYYIIFKYNKFNINEINENIYLFFVSLYTKRKQWFLCISMLEFLYLKKISSLPILNNNLAYCYKNLSYSAIAEFYYLKGLSYSPFNIMILKNLFQFYTESKNYDKAKKINERIISLNNS
;
A
#
# COMPACT_ATOMS: atom_id res chain seq x y z
N MET A 1 -51.98 29.97 20.80
CA MET A 1 -51.99 28.51 20.58
C MET A 1 -51.09 28.06 19.43
N ASN A 2 -51.05 28.75 18.29
CA ASN A 2 -50.22 28.36 17.13
C ASN A 2 -48.69 28.39 17.36
N THR A 3 -48.18 29.26 18.22
CA THR A 3 -46.74 29.37 18.52
C THR A 3 -46.18 28.12 19.21
N ASN A 4 -46.95 27.50 20.11
CA ASN A 4 -46.55 26.28 20.80
C ASN A 4 -46.51 25.08 19.84
N LEU A 5 -47.44 25.03 18.87
CA LEU A 5 -47.44 24.02 17.82
C LEU A 5 -46.23 24.19 16.89
N LEU A 6 -45.89 25.42 16.51
CA LEU A 6 -44.73 25.70 15.67
C LEU A 6 -43.42 25.30 16.37
N LEU A 7 -43.26 25.66 17.65
CA LEU A 7 -42.10 25.26 18.46
C LEU A 7 -41.97 23.73 18.56
N PHE A 8 -43.10 23.03 18.73
CA PHE A 8 -43.13 21.57 18.74
C PHE A 8 -42.66 20.96 17.40
N TYR A 9 -43.10 21.50 16.26
CA TYR A 9 -42.64 21.03 14.95
C TYR A 9 -41.16 21.29 14.71
N VAL A 10 -40.64 22.47 15.09
CA VAL A 10 -39.21 22.78 14.99
C VAL A 10 -38.38 21.81 15.84
N TYR A 11 -38.83 21.51 17.05
CA TYR A 11 -38.17 20.54 17.93
C TYR A 11 -38.14 19.14 17.32
N LEU A 12 -39.27 18.68 16.75
CA LEU A 12 -39.32 17.40 16.05
C LEU A 12 -38.35 17.33 14.87
N ILE A 13 -38.26 18.40 14.06
CA ILE A 13 -37.34 18.46 12.93
C ILE A 13 -35.88 18.32 13.40
N ILE A 14 -35.50 19.03 14.46
CA ILE A 14 -34.14 18.96 15.02
C ILE A 14 -33.81 17.54 15.49
N ILE A 15 -34.74 16.88 16.21
CA ILE A 15 -34.56 15.50 16.66
C ILE A 15 -34.40 14.56 15.46
N VAL A 16 -35.25 14.67 14.44
CA VAL A 16 -35.19 13.80 13.26
C VAL A 16 -33.86 13.99 12.52
N CYS A 17 -33.39 15.23 12.35
CA CYS A 17 -32.09 15.51 11.75
C CYS A 17 -30.94 14.87 12.55
N PHE A 18 -30.97 14.98 13.88
CA PHE A 18 -29.96 14.35 14.74
C PHE A 18 -30.00 12.82 14.66
N LEU A 19 -31.20 12.22 14.67
CA LEU A 19 -31.37 10.77 14.58
C LEU A 19 -30.94 10.22 13.22
N LEU A 20 -31.17 10.95 12.12
CA LEU A 20 -30.70 10.55 10.79
C LEU A 20 -29.17 10.50 10.73
N PHE A 21 -28.50 11.50 11.30
CA PHE A 21 -27.05 11.53 11.40
C PHE A 21 -26.51 10.36 12.24
N LEU A 22 -27.12 10.12 13.41
CA LEU A 22 -26.72 9.01 14.28
C LEU A 22 -26.95 7.64 13.62
N SER A 23 -28.09 7.47 12.95
CA SER A 23 -28.42 6.25 12.20
C SER A 23 -27.41 5.97 11.09
N TYR A 24 -26.98 7.02 10.36
CA TYR A 24 -25.95 6.90 9.34
C TYR A 24 -24.62 6.40 9.91
N LEU A 25 -24.17 6.95 11.05
CA LEU A 25 -22.92 6.52 11.70
C LEU A 25 -23.00 5.04 12.13
N ILE A 26 -24.10 4.65 12.78
CA ILE A 26 -24.31 3.26 13.20
C ILE A 26 -24.34 2.31 12.00
N SER A 27 -25.00 2.71 10.91
CA SER A 27 -25.07 1.91 9.67
C SER A 27 -23.68 1.67 9.08
N LEU A 28 -22.81 2.68 9.12
CA LEU A 28 -21.45 2.60 8.60
C LEU A 28 -20.59 1.63 9.43
N GLU A 29 -20.71 1.67 10.76
CA GLU A 29 -20.02 0.71 11.63
C GLU A 29 -20.53 -0.73 11.44
N LEU A 30 -21.85 -0.92 11.28
CA LEU A 30 -22.44 -2.24 11.02
C LEU A 30 -21.93 -2.85 9.72
N ILE A 31 -21.80 -2.04 8.65
CA ILE A 31 -21.22 -2.50 7.38
C ILE A 31 -19.76 -2.93 7.56
N ASN A 32 -18.96 -2.17 8.30
CA ASN A 32 -17.57 -2.52 8.59
C ASN A 32 -17.47 -3.84 9.39
N LEU A 33 -18.36 -4.04 10.36
CA LEU A 33 -18.42 -5.26 11.18
C LEU A 33 -18.82 -6.48 10.32
N LEU A 34 -19.80 -6.33 9.43
CA LEU A 34 -20.16 -7.38 8.46
C LEU A 34 -18.99 -7.72 7.54
N TYR A 35 -18.28 -6.71 7.02
CA TYR A 35 -17.09 -6.92 6.18
C TYR A 35 -16.00 -7.68 6.94
N TYR A 36 -15.75 -7.33 8.21
CA TYR A 36 -14.81 -8.03 9.07
C TYR A 36 -15.21 -9.49 9.30
N ILE A 37 -16.50 -9.77 9.58
CA ILE A 37 -16.99 -11.14 9.74
C ILE A 37 -16.80 -11.94 8.45
N ILE A 38 -17.19 -11.38 7.30
CA ILE A 38 -17.02 -12.03 5.99
C ILE A 38 -15.55 -12.32 5.73
N PHE A 39 -14.66 -11.37 5.99
CA PHE A 39 -13.22 -11.55 5.81
C PHE A 39 -12.64 -12.60 6.77
N LYS A 40 -13.13 -12.67 8.01
CA LYS A 40 -12.72 -13.70 8.98
C LYS A 40 -13.21 -15.09 8.58
N TYR A 41 -14.41 -15.19 8.00
CA TYR A 41 -15.04 -16.44 7.60
C TYR A 41 -14.49 -16.97 6.28
N ASN A 42 -14.19 -16.07 5.34
CA ASN A 42 -13.33 -16.33 4.21
C ASN A 42 -11.91 -16.49 4.74
N LYS A 43 -11.64 -17.66 5.32
CA LYS A 43 -10.34 -18.11 5.79
C LYS A 43 -9.39 -18.12 4.59
N PHE A 44 -8.91 -16.94 4.21
CA PHE A 44 -7.99 -16.76 3.10
C PHE A 44 -6.77 -17.55 3.49
N ASN A 45 -6.59 -18.68 2.83
CA ASN A 45 -5.58 -19.63 3.22
C ASN A 45 -4.25 -19.02 2.76
N ILE A 46 -3.60 -18.28 3.65
CA ILE A 46 -2.36 -17.55 3.37
C ILE A 46 -1.27 -18.49 2.79
N ASN A 47 -1.36 -19.79 3.09
CA ASN A 47 -0.48 -20.83 2.58
C ASN A 47 -0.63 -21.09 1.07
N GLU A 48 -1.71 -20.65 0.43
CA GLU A 48 -1.95 -20.78 -1.01
C GLU A 48 -1.46 -19.57 -1.81
N ILE A 49 -0.90 -18.55 -1.15
CA ILE A 49 -0.33 -17.39 -1.83
C ILE A 49 0.95 -17.82 -2.56
N ASN A 50 0.81 -18.07 -3.85
CA ASN A 50 1.93 -18.26 -4.75
C ASN A 50 2.47 -16.90 -5.26
N GLU A 51 3.61 -16.93 -5.93
CA GLU A 51 4.26 -15.73 -6.48
C GLU A 51 3.37 -15.00 -7.51
N ASN A 52 2.55 -15.72 -8.26
CA ASN A 52 1.65 -15.14 -9.26
C ASN A 52 0.52 -14.32 -8.63
N ILE A 53 -0.12 -14.87 -7.58
CA ILE A 53 -1.18 -14.19 -6.80
C ILE A 53 -0.60 -12.94 -6.14
N TYR A 54 0.61 -13.06 -5.58
CA TYR A 54 1.35 -11.95 -5.03
C TYR A 54 1.56 -10.82 -6.07
N LEU A 55 2.13 -11.14 -7.24
CA LEU A 55 2.36 -10.16 -8.30
C LEU A 55 1.06 -9.54 -8.82
N PHE A 56 -0.02 -10.33 -8.89
CA PHE A 56 -1.35 -9.84 -9.23
C PHE A 56 -1.81 -8.75 -8.24
N PHE A 57 -1.75 -9.01 -6.94
CA PHE A 57 -2.17 -8.02 -5.93
C PHE A 57 -1.30 -6.76 -5.93
N VAL A 58 0.03 -6.91 -6.04
CA VAL A 58 0.93 -5.76 -6.18
C VAL A 58 0.53 -4.93 -7.40
N SER A 59 0.33 -5.56 -8.55
CA SER A 59 -0.09 -4.87 -9.78
C SER A 59 -1.45 -4.17 -9.63
N LEU A 60 -2.40 -4.77 -8.91
CA LEU A 60 -3.72 -4.22 -8.69
C LEU A 60 -3.67 -2.98 -7.77
N TYR A 61 -2.96 -3.09 -6.64
CA TYR A 61 -2.85 -1.98 -5.69
C TYR A 61 -2.05 -0.81 -6.26
N THR A 62 -0.96 -1.09 -6.99
CA THR A 62 -0.15 -0.06 -7.64
C THR A 62 -0.92 0.65 -8.76
N LYS A 63 -1.66 -0.07 -9.62
CA LYS A 63 -2.53 0.55 -10.65
C LYS A 63 -3.60 1.44 -10.03
N ARG A 64 -4.16 1.05 -8.89
CA ARG A 64 -5.16 1.84 -8.14
C ARG A 64 -4.56 2.93 -7.26
N LYS A 65 -3.23 3.08 -7.23
CA LYS A 65 -2.49 4.02 -6.36
C LYS A 65 -2.80 3.83 -4.86
N GLN A 66 -3.17 2.60 -4.47
CA GLN A 66 -3.47 2.24 -3.08
C GLN A 66 -2.17 1.88 -2.35
N TRP A 67 -1.27 2.86 -2.23
CA TRP A 67 0.11 2.63 -1.78
C TRP A 67 0.21 2.06 -0.37
N PHE A 68 -0.54 2.61 0.59
CA PHE A 68 -0.54 2.12 1.97
C PHE A 68 -1.03 0.68 2.09
N LEU A 69 -2.12 0.32 1.39
CA LEU A 69 -2.62 -1.06 1.35
C LEU A 69 -1.58 -2.01 0.73
N CYS A 70 -0.89 -1.56 -0.33
CA CYS A 70 0.19 -2.32 -0.93
C CYS A 70 1.34 -2.55 0.07
N ILE A 71 1.76 -1.51 0.79
CA ILE A 71 2.81 -1.59 1.81
C ILE A 71 2.40 -2.54 2.93
N SER A 72 1.20 -2.38 3.50
CA SER A 72 0.71 -3.25 4.57
C SER A 72 0.67 -4.72 4.13
N MET A 73 0.22 -5.00 2.91
CA MET A 73 0.26 -6.35 2.35
C MET A 73 1.70 -6.87 2.20
N LEU A 74 2.60 -6.06 1.66
CA LEU A 74 4.01 -6.43 1.47
C LEU A 74 4.71 -6.72 2.81
N GLU A 75 4.48 -5.90 3.83
CA GLU A 75 5.03 -6.12 5.17
C GLU A 75 4.45 -7.38 5.82
N PHE A 76 3.16 -7.64 5.64
CA PHE A 76 2.55 -8.89 6.08
C PHE A 76 3.19 -10.13 5.43
N LEU A 77 3.43 -10.08 4.11
CA LEU A 77 4.10 -11.15 3.38
C LEU A 77 5.55 -11.35 3.82
N TYR A 78 6.25 -10.25 4.15
CA TYR A 78 7.60 -10.29 4.70
C TYR A 78 7.64 -11.07 6.02
N LEU A 79 6.70 -10.79 6.94
CA LEU A 79 6.60 -11.49 8.22
C LEU A 79 6.31 -12.98 8.05
N LYS A 80 5.52 -13.35 7.03
CA LYS A 80 5.19 -14.74 6.73
C LYS A 80 6.24 -15.48 5.90
N LYS A 81 7.29 -14.80 5.42
CA LYS A 81 8.37 -15.37 4.58
C LYS A 81 7.85 -16.10 3.32
N ILE A 82 6.75 -15.62 2.75
CA ILE A 82 6.08 -16.29 1.60
C ILE A 82 6.78 -15.99 0.27
N SER A 83 7.32 -14.78 0.12
CA SER A 83 7.88 -14.29 -1.15
C SER A 83 9.40 -14.12 -1.10
N SER A 84 10.02 -14.07 -2.27
CA SER A 84 11.44 -13.76 -2.39
C SER A 84 11.75 -12.37 -1.83
N LEU A 85 12.71 -12.32 -0.89
CA LEU A 85 13.12 -11.08 -0.22
C LEU A 85 13.56 -9.97 -1.19
N PRO A 86 14.29 -10.24 -2.29
CA PRO A 86 14.69 -9.19 -3.22
C PRO A 86 13.49 -8.52 -3.92
N ILE A 87 12.54 -9.32 -4.41
CA ILE A 87 11.36 -8.81 -5.15
C ILE A 87 10.45 -8.03 -4.20
N LEU A 88 10.25 -8.54 -2.98
CA LEU A 88 9.45 -7.85 -1.97
C LEU A 88 10.06 -6.48 -1.62
N ASN A 89 11.36 -6.42 -1.34
CA ASN A 89 12.03 -5.16 -1.02
C ASN A 89 11.98 -4.18 -2.21
N ASN A 90 12.11 -4.66 -3.45
CA ASN A 90 11.97 -3.84 -4.65
C ASN A 90 10.56 -3.21 -4.77
N ASN A 91 9.52 -3.99 -4.46
CA ASN A 91 8.14 -3.51 -4.50
C ASN A 91 7.82 -2.55 -3.34
N LEU A 92 8.37 -2.77 -2.14
CA LEU A 92 8.29 -1.81 -1.03
C LEU A 92 8.97 -0.49 -1.41
N ALA A 93 10.19 -0.55 -1.95
CA ALA A 93 10.91 0.64 -2.40
C ALA A 93 10.11 1.44 -3.45
N TYR A 94 9.48 0.73 -4.40
CA TYR A 94 8.60 1.36 -5.39
C TYR A 94 7.39 2.05 -4.74
N CYS A 95 6.74 1.44 -3.75
CA CYS A 95 5.62 2.06 -3.05
C CYS A 95 6.06 3.31 -2.26
N TYR A 96 7.15 3.23 -1.50
CA TYR A 96 7.68 4.36 -0.74
C TYR A 96 8.17 5.50 -1.64
N LYS A 97 8.76 5.17 -2.80
CA LYS A 97 9.11 6.15 -3.85
C LYS A 97 7.88 6.94 -4.29
N ASN A 98 6.77 6.26 -4.61
CA ASN A 98 5.54 6.90 -5.07
C ASN A 98 4.85 7.74 -3.99
N LEU A 99 5.14 7.48 -2.70
CA LEU A 99 4.72 8.30 -1.57
C LEU A 99 5.68 9.45 -1.25
N SER A 100 6.72 9.66 -2.06
CA SER A 100 7.78 10.68 -1.84
C SER A 100 8.63 10.45 -0.58
N TYR A 101 8.62 9.24 -0.01
CA TYR A 101 9.49 8.85 1.10
C TYR A 101 10.84 8.35 0.59
N SER A 102 11.66 9.29 0.10
CA SER A 102 12.92 9.01 -0.60
C SER A 102 13.91 8.17 0.20
N ALA A 103 14.17 8.53 1.47
CA ALA A 103 15.11 7.80 2.32
C ALA A 103 14.68 6.34 2.56
N ILE A 104 13.37 6.11 2.75
CA ILE A 104 12.81 4.79 2.97
C ILE A 104 12.87 3.97 1.68
N ALA A 105 12.56 4.59 0.54
CA ALA A 105 12.68 3.95 -0.77
C ALA A 105 14.12 3.50 -1.06
N GLU A 106 15.11 4.38 -0.82
CA GLU A 106 16.52 4.06 -0.99
C GLU A 106 16.93 2.88 -0.09
N PHE A 107 16.53 2.91 1.19
CA PHE A 107 16.79 1.82 2.14
C PHE A 107 16.30 0.47 1.62
N TYR A 108 15.06 0.39 1.12
CA TYR A 108 14.52 -0.88 0.62
C TYR A 108 15.17 -1.34 -0.68
N TYR A 109 15.54 -0.43 -1.59
CA TYR A 109 16.32 -0.82 -2.77
C TYR A 109 17.67 -1.42 -2.38
N LEU A 110 18.40 -0.77 -1.47
CA LEU A 110 19.70 -1.26 -0.99
C LEU A 110 19.55 -2.58 -0.22
N LYS A 111 18.50 -2.74 0.59
CA LYS A 111 18.17 -3.99 1.27
C LYS A 111 17.84 -5.12 0.29
N GLY A 112 17.16 -4.82 -0.82
CA GLY A 112 16.95 -5.78 -1.90
C GLY A 112 18.27 -6.24 -2.53
N LEU A 113 19.17 -5.30 -2.80
CA LEU A 113 20.50 -5.58 -3.35
C LEU A 113 21.43 -6.30 -2.37
N SER A 114 21.26 -6.14 -1.06
CA SER A 114 22.05 -6.92 -0.09
C SER A 114 21.72 -8.42 -0.15
N TYR A 115 20.47 -8.78 -0.52
CA TYR A 115 20.08 -10.17 -0.74
C TYR A 115 20.42 -10.68 -2.15
N SER A 116 20.34 -9.80 -3.16
CA SER A 116 20.64 -10.16 -4.55
C SER A 116 21.45 -9.04 -5.22
N PRO A 117 22.79 -9.05 -5.05
CA PRO A 117 23.67 -7.96 -5.48
C PRO A 117 23.68 -7.72 -6.99
N PHE A 118 23.32 -8.74 -7.76
CA PHE A 118 23.33 -8.75 -9.22
C PHE A 118 21.93 -8.67 -9.84
N ASN A 119 20.91 -8.36 -9.04
CA ASN A 119 19.55 -8.26 -9.55
C ASN A 119 19.39 -7.03 -10.43
N ILE A 120 19.41 -7.25 -11.75
CA ILE A 120 19.30 -6.21 -12.79
C ILE A 120 18.03 -5.38 -12.62
N MET A 121 16.91 -6.00 -12.24
CA MET A 121 15.64 -5.29 -12.06
C MET A 121 15.75 -4.24 -10.94
N ILE A 122 16.33 -4.62 -9.80
CA ILE A 122 16.50 -3.72 -8.65
C ILE A 122 17.51 -2.63 -8.99
N LEU A 123 18.61 -2.96 -9.66
CA LEU A 123 19.61 -1.98 -10.11
C LEU A 123 18.99 -0.95 -11.07
N LYS A 124 18.20 -1.38 -12.06
CA LYS A 124 17.52 -0.46 -13.00
C LYS A 124 16.54 0.47 -12.27
N ASN A 125 15.76 -0.07 -11.33
CA ASN A 125 14.82 0.74 -10.54
C ASN A 125 15.53 1.75 -9.64
N LEU A 126 16.64 1.34 -9.00
CA LEU A 126 17.46 2.22 -8.16
C LEU A 126 18.16 3.30 -8.99
N PHE A 127 18.67 2.95 -10.18
CA PHE A 127 19.21 3.92 -11.14
C PHE A 127 18.16 4.97 -11.49
N GLN A 128 16.97 4.53 -11.90
CA GLN A 128 15.86 5.43 -12.24
C GLN A 128 15.47 6.33 -11.05
N PHE A 129 15.41 5.76 -9.84
CA PHE A 129 15.14 6.51 -8.62
C PHE A 129 16.19 7.60 -8.35
N TYR A 130 17.48 7.31 -8.53
CA TYR A 130 18.52 8.32 -8.37
C TYR A 130 18.50 9.38 -9.46
N THR A 131 18.17 9.03 -10.70
CA THR A 131 18.03 10.02 -11.78
C THR A 131 16.86 10.96 -11.53
N GLU A 132 15.72 10.45 -11.07
CA GLU A 132 14.53 11.27 -10.77
C GLU A 132 14.75 12.17 -9.54
N SER A 133 15.50 11.70 -8.55
CA SER A 133 15.89 12.48 -7.37
C SER A 133 17.10 13.40 -7.62
N LYS A 134 17.60 13.51 -8.86
CA LYS A 134 18.76 14.32 -9.26
C LYS A 134 20.08 13.96 -8.54
N ASN A 135 20.17 12.76 -7.98
CA ASN A 135 21.38 12.22 -7.35
C ASN A 135 22.29 11.56 -8.40
N TYR A 136 22.81 12.36 -9.33
CA TYR A 136 23.52 11.86 -10.51
C TYR A 136 24.80 11.07 -10.17
N ASP A 137 25.49 11.41 -9.08
CA ASP A 137 26.69 10.67 -8.64
C ASP A 137 26.36 9.24 -8.23
N LYS A 138 25.28 9.04 -7.47
CA LYS A 138 24.80 7.71 -7.09
C LYS A 138 24.25 6.97 -8.31
N ALA A 139 23.53 7.65 -9.21
CA ALA A 139 23.02 7.07 -10.45
C ALA A 139 24.16 6.52 -11.32
N LYS A 140 25.24 7.29 -11.49
CA LYS A 140 26.43 6.89 -12.28
C LYS A 140 27.03 5.58 -11.75
N LYS A 141 27.24 5.48 -10.43
CA LYS A 141 27.77 4.26 -9.79
C LYS A 141 26.89 3.03 -10.04
N ILE A 142 25.57 3.19 -9.99
CA ILE A 142 24.65 2.08 -10.27
C ILE A 142 24.70 1.71 -11.77
N ASN A 143 24.78 2.69 -12.67
CA ASN A 143 24.88 2.43 -14.10
C ASN A 143 26.17 1.68 -14.48
N GLU A 144 27.30 2.07 -13.89
CA GLU A 144 28.58 1.36 -14.06
C GLU A 144 28.45 -0.12 -13.65
N ARG A 145 27.76 -0.39 -12.52
CA ARG A 145 27.49 -1.75 -12.06
C ARG A 145 26.56 -2.54 -12.99
N ILE A 146 25.59 -1.89 -13.61
CA ILE A 146 24.71 -2.52 -14.62
C ILE A 146 25.53 -2.89 -15.87
N ILE A 147 26.38 -1.98 -16.35
CA ILE A 147 27.22 -2.20 -17.53
C ILE A 147 28.20 -3.36 -17.28
N SER A 148 28.84 -3.40 -16.10
CA SER A 148 29.77 -4.49 -15.77
C SER A 148 29.12 -5.87 -15.77
N LEU A 149 27.83 -5.95 -15.43
CA LEU A 149 27.07 -7.22 -15.42
C LEU A 149 26.57 -7.64 -16.81
N ASN A 150 26.38 -6.70 -17.73
CA ASN A 150 25.99 -7.01 -19.10
C ASN A 150 27.18 -7.44 -19.97
N ASN A 151 28.40 -7.07 -19.57
CA ASN A 151 29.63 -7.38 -20.28
C ASN A 151 30.34 -8.65 -19.75
N SER A 152 29.78 -9.30 -18.72
CA SER A 152 30.26 -10.56 -18.13
C SER A 152 29.45 -11.75 -18.63
#